data_AF-A0A1B7K5S0-F1
#
_entry.id   AF-A0A1B7K5S0-F1
#
_cell.length_a   1.000
_cell.length_b   1.000
_cell.length_c   1.000
_cell.angle_alpha   90.00
_cell.angle_beta   90.00
_cell.angle_gamma   90.00
#
_symmetry.space_group_name_H-M   'P 1'
#
loop_
_entity.id
_entity.type
_entity.pdbx_description
1 polymer ?
#
loop_
_entity_poly.entity_id
_entity_poly.type
_entity_poly.pdbx_seq_one_letter_code
_entity_poly.pdbx_strand_id
1 'polypeptide(L)'
;MQWLLLATVIAVLAGSASALFLYSLDWATTTRITHPWLIWLLPFAGFTVGWLYLRFGRSVEGGNNLILEEVHRPANTIPLRMTPLVYIGTVVSHLFGASVGREGTAVQMGASIADQFTSLLKFDNDARRMVLMAGVSAGFSSVFGTPLAGAIFGLEVMAIGRMHYTAIFPCLLAAVVADQVGLMWGVHHTHYAMSLIPPLSLWTLGAVIAAGCCFGLAARVFADATHLIGGVMKKYVAYTPLRPFIGGVVVALAVYLLQGERYIGLGIPVIVDAFQHPLAPWDFVGKLAFTVLSLGSGFKGGEVTPLFYVGATLGNALAPLTRRSPRR
;
A
#
# COMPACT_ATOMS: atom_id res chain seq x y z
N MET A 1 -23.64 -0.01 21.75
CA MET A 1 -24.63 -0.31 20.69
C MET A 1 -24.40 0.52 19.43
N GLN A 2 -24.41 1.86 19.49
CA GLN A 2 -24.20 2.73 18.31
C GLN A 2 -22.88 2.46 17.56
N TRP A 3 -21.75 2.36 18.28
CA TRP A 3 -20.44 2.06 17.68
C TRP A 3 -20.35 0.69 17.03
N LEU A 4 -21.08 -0.30 17.56
CA LEU A 4 -21.10 -1.66 17.00
C LEU A 4 -21.77 -1.65 15.63
N LEU A 5 -22.95 -1.05 15.53
CA LEU A 5 -23.68 -0.96 14.27
C LEU A 5 -22.91 -0.13 13.24
N LEU A 6 -22.41 1.04 13.63
CA LEU A 6 -21.67 1.92 12.73
C LEU A 6 -20.38 1.28 12.21
N ALA A 7 -19.55 0.72 13.10
CA ALA A 7 -18.32 0.04 12.70
C ALA A 7 -18.60 -1.15 11.77
N THR A 8 -19.69 -1.89 12.00
CA THR A 8 -20.10 -3.01 11.15
C THR A 8 -20.50 -2.52 9.75
N VAL A 9 -21.30 -1.46 9.65
CA VAL A 9 -21.70 -0.90 8.35
C VAL A 9 -20.49 -0.37 7.58
N ILE A 10 -19.60 0.37 8.25
CA ILE A 10 -18.35 0.86 7.66
C ILE A 10 -17.50 -0.31 7.15
N ALA A 11 -17.36 -1.37 7.96
CA ALA A 11 -16.58 -2.54 7.62
C ALA A 11 -17.16 -3.33 6.43
N VAL A 12 -18.48 -3.45 6.33
CA VAL A 12 -19.14 -4.09 5.18
C VAL A 12 -18.89 -3.31 3.89
N LEU A 13 -19.03 -1.97 3.94
CA LEU A 13 -18.80 -1.12 2.78
C LEU A 13 -17.33 -1.09 2.37
N ALA A 14 -16.42 -0.89 3.32
CA ALA A 14 -14.98 -0.87 3.07
C ALA A 14 -14.47 -2.25 2.61
N GLY A 15 -14.92 -3.33 3.26
CA GLY A 15 -14.59 -4.70 2.89
C GLY A 15 -15.06 -5.08 1.49
N SER A 16 -16.29 -4.71 1.12
CA SER A 16 -16.81 -4.94 -0.24
C SER A 16 -16.07 -4.11 -1.29
N ALA A 17 -15.74 -2.86 -1.00
CA ALA A 17 -14.94 -2.01 -1.88
C ALA A 17 -13.52 -2.59 -2.08
N SER A 18 -12.89 -3.06 -1.01
CA SER A 18 -11.60 -3.74 -1.06
C SER A 18 -11.69 -5.05 -1.85
N ALA A 19 -12.74 -5.86 -1.68
CA ALA A 19 -12.90 -7.11 -2.41
C ALA A 19 -12.98 -6.86 -3.93
N LEU A 20 -13.83 -5.92 -4.36
CA LEU A 20 -13.93 -5.51 -5.76
C LEU A 20 -12.58 -5.00 -6.30
N PHE A 21 -11.86 -4.23 -5.48
CA PHE A 21 -10.54 -3.72 -5.83
C PHE A 21 -9.50 -4.83 -6.00
N LEU A 22 -9.50 -5.84 -5.13
CA LEU A 22 -8.58 -6.98 -5.24
C LEU A 22 -8.86 -7.83 -6.48
N TYR A 23 -10.12 -8.12 -6.79
CA TYR A 23 -10.47 -8.79 -8.05
C TYR A 23 -10.02 -7.99 -9.27
N SER A 24 -10.15 -6.67 -9.22
CA SER A 24 -9.71 -5.80 -10.33
C SER A 24 -8.20 -5.73 -10.45
N LEU A 25 -7.46 -5.78 -9.34
CA LEU A 25 -6.00 -5.87 -9.36
C LEU A 25 -5.49 -7.22 -9.88
N ASP A 26 -6.16 -8.31 -9.51
CA ASP A 26 -5.85 -9.64 -10.03
C ASP A 26 -6.10 -9.72 -11.53
N TRP A 27 -7.27 -9.26 -11.98
CA TRP A 27 -7.59 -9.10 -13.40
C TRP A 27 -6.55 -8.24 -14.13
N ALA A 28 -6.19 -7.08 -13.58
CA ALA A 28 -5.21 -6.18 -14.18
C ALA A 28 -3.83 -6.85 -14.28
N THR A 29 -3.43 -7.60 -13.25
CA THR A 29 -2.15 -8.32 -13.22
C THR A 29 -2.13 -9.44 -14.25
N THR A 30 -3.16 -10.29 -14.28
CA THR A 30 -3.28 -11.41 -15.23
C THR A 30 -3.35 -10.91 -16.67
N THR A 31 -4.11 -9.83 -16.91
CA THR A 31 -4.22 -9.22 -18.24
C THR A 31 -2.88 -8.68 -18.72
N ARG A 32 -2.13 -7.98 -17.85
CA ARG A 32 -0.78 -7.48 -18.16
C ARG A 32 0.21 -8.60 -18.47
N ILE A 33 0.19 -9.68 -17.68
CA ILE A 33 1.08 -10.83 -17.90
C ILE A 33 0.75 -11.51 -19.25
N THR A 34 -0.53 -11.64 -19.58
CA THR A 34 -0.99 -12.24 -20.85
C THR A 34 -0.69 -11.34 -22.05
N HIS A 35 -0.68 -10.01 -21.85
CA HIS A 35 -0.46 -9.01 -22.88
C HIS A 35 0.69 -8.05 -22.50
N PRO A 36 1.96 -8.49 -22.56
CA PRO A 36 3.10 -7.68 -22.11
C PRO A 36 3.26 -6.36 -22.86
N TRP A 37 2.74 -6.27 -24.09
CA TRP A 37 2.75 -5.05 -24.89
C TRP A 37 2.01 -3.88 -24.22
N LEU A 38 1.11 -4.13 -23.27
CA LEU A 38 0.44 -3.10 -22.49
C LEU A 38 1.42 -2.19 -21.75
N ILE A 39 2.62 -2.67 -21.38
CA ILE A 39 3.62 -1.86 -20.68
C ILE A 39 4.01 -0.61 -21.48
N TRP A 40 3.98 -0.68 -22.81
CA TRP A 40 4.28 0.47 -23.67
C TRP A 40 3.22 1.58 -23.61
N LEU A 41 2.02 1.27 -23.12
CA LEU A 41 0.94 2.24 -22.91
C LEU A 41 0.98 2.89 -21.51
N LEU A 42 1.92 2.47 -20.64
CA LEU A 42 2.10 3.06 -19.31
C LEU A 42 2.23 4.59 -19.28
N PRO A 43 2.96 5.25 -20.22
CA PRO A 43 3.01 6.72 -20.25
C PRO A 43 1.64 7.36 -20.41
N PHE A 44 0.83 6.85 -21.35
CA PHE A 44 -0.50 7.39 -21.66
C PHE A 44 -1.51 7.10 -20.55
N ALA A 45 -1.41 5.93 -19.93
CA ALA A 45 -2.19 5.59 -18.75
C ALA A 45 -1.86 6.53 -17.58
N GLY A 46 -0.57 6.75 -17.31
CA GLY A 46 -0.09 7.68 -16.29
C GLY A 46 -0.60 9.11 -16.54
N PHE A 47 -0.48 9.59 -17.78
CA PHE A 47 -1.01 10.90 -18.18
C PHE A 47 -2.51 11.02 -17.91
N THR A 48 -3.29 10.01 -18.33
CA THR A 48 -4.75 10.00 -18.20
C THR A 48 -5.16 10.05 -16.73
N VAL A 49 -4.55 9.23 -15.86
CA VAL A 49 -4.81 9.25 -14.42
C VAL A 49 -4.39 10.60 -13.81
N GLY A 50 -3.22 11.12 -14.18
CA GLY A 50 -2.76 12.43 -13.73
C GLY A 50 -3.70 13.56 -14.13
N TRP A 51 -4.24 13.51 -15.34
CA TRP A 51 -5.20 14.48 -15.86
C TRP A 51 -6.56 14.39 -15.14
N LEU A 52 -7.06 13.18 -14.88
CA LEU A 52 -8.27 12.98 -14.08
C LEU A 52 -8.13 13.57 -12.68
N TYR A 53 -6.98 13.38 -12.02
CA TYR A 53 -6.70 14.00 -10.71
C TYR A 53 -6.62 15.53 -10.81
N LEU A 54 -5.97 16.07 -11.85
CA LEU A 54 -5.90 17.51 -12.05
C LEU A 54 -7.28 18.15 -12.22
N ARG A 55 -8.22 17.47 -12.90
CA ARG A 55 -9.56 17.99 -13.21
C ARG A 55 -10.57 17.76 -12.09
N PHE A 56 -10.58 16.57 -11.49
CA PHE A 56 -11.64 16.14 -10.57
C PHE A 56 -11.14 15.86 -9.14
N GLY A 57 -9.83 15.67 -8.97
CA GLY A 57 -9.22 15.12 -7.76
C GLY A 57 -8.31 16.06 -6.96
N ARG A 58 -8.28 17.37 -7.24
CA ARG A 58 -7.41 18.33 -6.52
C ARG A 58 -7.60 18.29 -5.00
N SER A 59 -8.83 18.11 -4.54
CA SER A 59 -9.16 18.02 -3.11
C SER A 59 -8.75 16.70 -2.44
N VAL A 60 -8.34 15.69 -3.22
CA VAL A 60 -7.98 14.35 -2.73
C VAL A 60 -6.56 13.96 -3.15
N GLU A 61 -5.78 14.89 -3.71
CA GLU A 61 -4.42 14.65 -4.19
C GLU A 61 -3.47 14.27 -3.04
N GLY A 62 -3.72 14.78 -1.83
CA GLY A 62 -2.95 14.48 -0.62
C GLY A 62 -3.01 13.02 -0.16
N GLY A 63 -3.96 12.20 -0.67
CA GLY A 63 -3.99 10.76 -0.42
C GLY A 63 -4.01 10.41 1.08
N ASN A 64 -3.09 9.56 1.51
CA ASN A 64 -2.94 9.17 2.93
C ASN A 64 -2.62 10.36 3.84
N ASN A 65 -1.85 11.35 3.37
CA ASN A 65 -1.51 12.52 4.17
C ASN A 65 -2.74 13.37 4.48
N LEU A 66 -3.70 13.45 3.55
CA LEU A 66 -4.97 14.12 3.80
C LEU A 66 -5.76 13.44 4.94
N ILE A 67 -5.77 12.11 4.97
CA ILE A 67 -6.45 11.33 6.03
C ILE A 67 -5.76 11.58 7.38
N LEU A 68 -4.43 11.57 7.41
CA LEU A 68 -3.65 11.90 8.59
C LEU A 68 -3.95 13.32 9.07
N GLU A 69 -3.92 14.31 8.17
CA GLU A 69 -4.23 15.71 8.49
C GLU A 69 -5.63 15.86 9.07
N GLU A 70 -6.65 15.24 8.47
CA GLU A 70 -8.04 15.34 8.93
C GLU A 70 -8.31 14.63 10.26
N VAL A 71 -7.54 13.61 10.63
CA VAL A 71 -7.62 13.03 11.98
C VAL A 71 -6.95 13.93 13.01
N HIS A 72 -5.79 14.50 12.70
CA HIS A 72 -5.06 15.35 13.66
C HIS A 72 -5.75 16.70 13.83
N ARG A 73 -6.14 17.33 12.72
CA ARG A 73 -6.78 18.64 12.63
C ARG A 73 -8.05 18.53 11.79
N PRO A 74 -9.16 18.04 12.39
CA PRO A 74 -10.44 17.93 11.70
C PRO A 74 -10.87 19.29 11.13
N ALA A 75 -11.00 19.36 9.80
CA ALA A 75 -11.42 20.57 9.10
C ALA A 75 -12.60 20.30 8.17
N ASN A 76 -12.46 19.39 7.21
CA ASN A 76 -13.49 19.09 6.24
C ASN A 76 -13.67 17.58 6.07
N THR A 77 -14.90 17.14 5.77
CA THR A 77 -15.13 15.74 5.43
C THR A 77 -14.35 15.34 4.18
N ILE A 78 -13.72 14.16 4.24
CA ILE A 78 -12.96 13.60 3.13
C ILE A 78 -13.94 13.34 1.97
N PRO A 79 -13.72 13.90 0.78
CA PRO A 79 -14.65 13.75 -0.33
C PRO A 79 -14.79 12.28 -0.78
N LEU A 80 -16.03 11.76 -0.89
CA LEU A 80 -16.29 10.39 -1.35
C LEU A 80 -15.70 10.09 -2.74
N ARG A 81 -15.49 11.12 -3.57
CA ARG A 81 -14.80 11.01 -4.87
C ARG A 81 -13.38 10.45 -4.76
N MET A 82 -12.77 10.46 -3.57
CA MET A 82 -11.47 9.83 -3.31
C MET A 82 -11.52 8.34 -3.69
N THR A 83 -12.52 7.60 -3.23
CA THR A 83 -12.70 6.15 -3.48
C THR A 83 -12.59 5.78 -4.95
N PRO A 84 -13.46 6.27 -5.87
CA PRO A 84 -13.39 5.88 -7.27
C PRO A 84 -12.11 6.38 -7.96
N LEU A 85 -11.59 7.55 -7.58
CA LEU A 85 -10.36 8.08 -8.18
C LEU A 85 -9.13 7.24 -7.83
N VAL A 86 -8.97 6.87 -6.56
CA VAL A 86 -7.85 6.04 -6.13
C VAL A 86 -7.98 4.61 -6.62
N TYR A 87 -9.20 4.06 -6.63
CA TYR A 87 -9.50 2.75 -7.20
C TYR A 87 -9.07 2.67 -8.67
N ILE A 88 -9.62 3.57 -9.51
CA ILE A 88 -9.36 3.56 -10.96
C ILE A 88 -7.88 3.86 -11.21
N GLY A 89 -7.32 4.86 -10.52
CA GLY A 89 -5.93 5.24 -10.66
C GLY A 89 -4.98 4.07 -10.38
N THR A 90 -5.22 3.29 -9.33
CA THR A 90 -4.35 2.18 -8.95
C THR A 90 -4.54 0.95 -9.85
N VAL A 91 -5.78 0.63 -10.25
CA VAL A 91 -6.05 -0.48 -11.20
C VAL A 91 -5.41 -0.19 -12.55
N VAL A 92 -5.58 1.03 -13.08
CA VAL A 92 -4.93 1.47 -14.33
C VAL A 92 -3.41 1.41 -14.19
N SER A 93 -2.86 1.94 -13.09
CA SER A 93 -1.41 1.89 -12.86
C SER A 93 -0.88 0.45 -12.87
N HIS A 94 -1.59 -0.50 -12.26
CA HIS A 94 -1.20 -1.91 -12.26
C HIS A 94 -1.31 -2.59 -13.62
N LEU A 95 -2.42 -2.34 -14.34
CA LEU A 95 -2.70 -2.92 -15.66
C LEU A 95 -1.59 -2.60 -16.66
N PHE A 96 -1.07 -1.37 -16.62
CA PHE A 96 -0.02 -0.94 -17.53
C PHE A 96 1.40 -1.12 -16.96
N GLY A 97 1.55 -1.68 -15.75
CA GLY A 97 2.86 -2.09 -15.21
C GLY A 97 3.61 -1.05 -14.38
N ALA A 98 2.94 -0.08 -13.77
CA ALA A 98 3.56 0.69 -12.69
C ALA A 98 3.90 -0.22 -11.50
N SER A 99 5.05 0.00 -10.87
CA SER A 99 5.38 -0.67 -9.60
C SER A 99 4.79 0.11 -8.45
N VAL A 100 3.57 -0.24 -8.06
CA VAL A 100 2.85 0.38 -6.95
C VAL A 100 2.13 -0.70 -6.14
N GLY A 101 1.74 -0.36 -4.92
CA GLY A 101 1.03 -1.23 -3.98
C GLY A 101 -0.48 -0.99 -3.95
N ARG A 102 -1.16 -1.73 -3.09
CA ARG A 102 -2.64 -1.72 -2.94
C ARG A 102 -3.15 -1.17 -1.60
N GLU A 103 -2.28 -1.09 -0.61
CA GLU A 103 -2.62 -0.72 0.78
C GLU A 103 -3.13 0.71 0.92
N GLY A 104 -2.34 1.71 0.50
CA GLY A 104 -2.79 3.11 0.55
C GLY A 104 -4.11 3.35 -0.18
N THR A 105 -4.41 2.59 -1.25
CA THR A 105 -5.71 2.64 -1.93
C THR A 105 -6.83 2.11 -1.03
N ALA A 106 -6.63 0.98 -0.38
CA ALA A 106 -7.59 0.39 0.56
C ALA A 106 -7.88 1.31 1.74
N VAL A 107 -6.83 1.88 2.33
CA VAL A 107 -6.91 2.84 3.43
C VAL A 107 -7.68 4.09 3.00
N GLN A 108 -7.41 4.63 1.81
CA GLN A 108 -8.13 5.79 1.28
C GLN A 108 -9.61 5.51 0.99
N MET A 109 -9.93 4.35 0.42
CA MET A 109 -11.32 3.95 0.22
C MET A 109 -12.03 3.78 1.57
N GLY A 110 -11.43 3.06 2.51
CA GLY A 110 -11.98 2.84 3.85
C GLY A 110 -12.24 4.14 4.60
N ALA A 111 -11.27 5.05 4.64
CA ALA A 111 -11.39 6.34 5.31
C ALA A 111 -12.44 7.25 4.65
N SER A 112 -12.42 7.38 3.32
CA SER A 112 -13.36 8.28 2.62
C SER A 112 -14.80 7.77 2.62
N ILE A 113 -15.01 6.44 2.60
CA ILE A 113 -16.33 5.83 2.81
C ILE A 113 -16.80 6.08 4.25
N ALA A 114 -15.93 5.84 5.24
CA ALA A 114 -16.27 6.03 6.65
C ALA A 114 -16.62 7.49 6.98
N ASP A 115 -15.87 8.45 6.46
CA ASP A 115 -16.07 9.87 6.80
C ASP A 115 -17.36 10.48 6.23
N GLN A 116 -18.05 9.80 5.32
CA GLN A 116 -19.39 10.24 4.89
C GLN A 116 -20.40 10.15 6.03
N PHE A 117 -20.25 9.16 6.91
CA PHE A 117 -21.10 9.00 8.08
C PHE A 117 -20.95 10.16 9.07
N THR A 118 -19.83 10.87 9.07
CA THR A 118 -19.63 12.10 9.84
C THR A 118 -20.65 13.16 9.46
N SER A 119 -20.81 13.44 8.16
CA SER A 119 -21.79 14.43 7.70
C SER A 119 -23.23 13.98 7.91
N LEU A 120 -23.51 12.69 7.73
CA LEU A 120 -24.86 12.12 7.84
C LEU A 120 -25.36 12.10 9.29
N LEU A 121 -24.49 11.73 10.23
CA LEU A 121 -24.83 11.55 11.64
C LEU A 121 -24.43 12.75 12.51
N LYS A 122 -23.79 13.78 11.92
CA LYS A 122 -23.36 15.03 12.56
C LYS A 122 -22.46 14.78 13.78
N PHE A 123 -21.42 13.98 13.60
CA PHE A 123 -20.47 13.67 14.66
C PHE A 123 -19.64 14.88 15.09
N ASP A 124 -19.27 14.90 16.37
CA ASP A 124 -18.22 15.78 16.88
C ASP A 124 -16.83 15.31 16.42
N ASN A 125 -15.80 16.10 16.72
CA ASN A 125 -14.44 15.84 16.26
C ASN A 125 -13.88 14.51 16.81
N ASP A 126 -14.20 14.14 18.04
CA ASP A 126 -13.69 12.92 18.65
C ASP A 126 -14.40 11.68 18.10
N ALA A 127 -15.72 11.72 17.91
CA ALA A 127 -16.42 10.65 17.22
C ALA A 127 -15.97 10.51 15.76
N ARG A 128 -15.75 11.62 15.05
CA ARG A 128 -15.20 11.61 13.69
C ARG A 128 -13.85 10.91 13.62
N ARG A 129 -12.93 11.21 14.55
CA ARG A 129 -11.61 10.54 14.61
C ARG A 129 -11.76 9.03 14.76
N MET A 130 -12.65 8.57 15.64
CA MET A 130 -12.92 7.13 15.82
C MET A 130 -13.50 6.49 14.55
N VAL A 131 -14.39 7.19 13.84
CA VAL A 131 -14.94 6.74 12.55
C VAL A 131 -13.85 6.60 11.49
N LEU A 132 -12.98 7.61 11.36
CA LEU A 132 -11.85 7.58 10.44
C LEU A 132 -10.88 6.44 10.76
N MET A 133 -10.50 6.27 12.04
CA MET A 133 -9.64 5.17 12.49
C MET A 133 -10.27 3.80 12.19
N ALA A 134 -11.58 3.64 12.41
CA ALA A 134 -12.29 2.41 12.08
C ALA A 134 -12.32 2.14 10.56
N GLY A 135 -12.53 3.18 9.74
CA GLY A 135 -12.47 3.09 8.27
C GLY A 135 -11.10 2.70 7.75
N VAL A 136 -10.03 3.31 8.28
CA VAL A 136 -8.63 2.97 7.98
C VAL A 136 -8.35 1.51 8.36
N SER A 137 -8.76 1.10 9.56
CA SER A 137 -8.58 -0.27 10.06
C SER A 137 -9.30 -1.30 9.18
N ALA A 138 -10.55 -1.02 8.79
CA ALA A 138 -11.33 -1.87 7.88
C ALA A 138 -10.69 -1.96 6.49
N GLY A 139 -10.27 -0.83 5.92
CA GLY A 139 -9.61 -0.78 4.61
C GLY A 139 -8.31 -1.58 4.60
N PHE A 140 -7.44 -1.37 5.58
CA PHE A 140 -6.18 -2.11 5.71
C PHE A 140 -6.44 -3.62 5.90
N SER A 141 -7.29 -3.98 6.86
CA SER A 141 -7.58 -5.38 7.20
C SER A 141 -8.14 -6.17 6.02
N SER A 142 -9.18 -5.65 5.35
CA SER A 142 -9.83 -6.32 4.23
C SER A 142 -8.89 -6.60 3.06
N VAL A 143 -7.88 -5.75 2.86
CA VAL A 143 -6.88 -5.97 1.81
C VAL A 143 -5.83 -7.00 2.21
N PHE A 144 -5.38 -7.04 3.46
CA PHE A 144 -4.30 -7.96 3.85
C PHE A 144 -4.75 -9.28 4.46
N GLY A 145 -6.00 -9.38 4.92
CA GLY A 145 -6.47 -10.53 5.68
C GLY A 145 -5.83 -10.59 7.06
N THR A 146 -5.49 -9.43 7.63
CA THR A 146 -4.78 -9.32 8.91
C THR A 146 -5.50 -8.38 9.89
N PRO A 147 -6.61 -8.82 10.52
CA PRO A 147 -7.43 -7.97 11.36
C PRO A 147 -6.70 -7.29 12.52
N LEU A 148 -5.84 -8.03 13.21
CA LEU A 148 -5.07 -7.49 14.33
C LEU A 148 -4.09 -6.40 13.86
N ALA A 149 -3.39 -6.65 12.76
CA ALA A 149 -2.46 -5.67 12.18
C ALA A 149 -3.21 -4.42 11.68
N GLY A 150 -4.36 -4.59 11.02
CA GLY A 150 -5.18 -3.48 10.56
C GLY A 150 -5.74 -2.62 11.70
N ALA A 151 -6.19 -3.24 12.79
CA ALA A 151 -6.65 -2.53 13.97
C ALA A 151 -5.53 -1.73 14.64
N ILE A 152 -4.35 -2.34 14.84
CA ILE A 152 -3.18 -1.65 15.42
C ILE A 152 -2.72 -0.53 14.49
N PHE A 153 -2.67 -0.77 13.18
CA PHE A 153 -2.30 0.23 12.19
C PHE A 153 -3.20 1.46 12.26
N GLY A 154 -4.52 1.27 12.28
CA GLY A 154 -5.48 2.38 12.41
C GLY A 154 -5.39 3.12 13.75
N LEU A 155 -4.95 2.45 14.82
CA LEU A 155 -4.72 3.08 16.13
C LEU A 155 -3.42 3.88 16.18
N GLU A 156 -2.30 3.29 15.73
CA GLU A 156 -0.96 3.86 15.89
C GLU A 156 -0.63 4.92 14.84
N VAL A 157 -0.89 4.65 13.56
CA VAL A 157 -0.56 5.57 12.46
C VAL A 157 -1.34 6.88 12.58
N MET A 158 -2.50 6.81 13.20
CA MET A 158 -3.39 7.93 13.41
C MET A 158 -3.19 8.61 14.78
N ALA A 159 -2.38 8.04 15.68
CA ALA A 159 -2.13 8.56 17.03
C ALA A 159 -0.69 9.05 17.18
N ILE A 160 -0.38 10.25 16.68
CA ILE A 160 0.86 10.93 17.05
C ILE A 160 0.72 11.45 18.50
N GLY A 161 1.14 10.64 19.47
CA GLY A 161 1.38 11.03 20.86
C GLY A 161 0.28 10.74 21.88
N ARG A 162 -0.94 10.32 21.48
CA ARG A 162 -2.00 9.87 22.41
C ARG A 162 -2.89 8.79 21.80
N MET A 163 -2.82 7.57 22.35
CA MET A 163 -3.72 6.46 22.00
C MET A 163 -5.14 6.76 22.52
N HIS A 164 -6.11 6.80 21.61
CA HIS A 164 -7.52 6.85 21.98
C HIS A 164 -7.98 5.44 22.35
N TYR A 165 -7.88 5.07 23.62
CA TYR A 165 -8.30 3.74 24.09
C TYR A 165 -9.75 3.40 23.75
N THR A 166 -10.60 4.43 23.62
CA THR A 166 -12.00 4.30 23.17
C THR A 166 -12.13 3.84 21.71
N ALA A 167 -11.10 4.04 20.89
CA ALA A 167 -11.07 3.63 19.48
C ALA A 167 -10.69 2.15 19.30
N ILE A 168 -10.16 1.47 20.33
CA ILE A 168 -9.69 0.08 20.22
C ILE A 168 -10.81 -0.86 19.76
N PHE A 169 -11.95 -0.81 20.45
CA PHE A 169 -13.09 -1.66 20.13
C PHE A 169 -13.64 -1.42 18.71
N PRO A 170 -13.97 -0.19 18.27
CA PRO A 170 -14.48 0.02 16.92
C PRO A 170 -13.44 -0.29 15.83
N CYS A 171 -12.15 -0.04 16.06
CA CYS A 171 -11.10 -0.40 15.08
C CYS A 171 -10.95 -1.91 14.93
N LEU A 172 -10.92 -2.65 16.05
CA LEU A 172 -10.82 -4.10 16.03
C LEU A 172 -12.05 -4.74 15.39
N LEU A 173 -13.25 -4.29 15.78
CA LEU A 173 -14.50 -4.77 15.21
C LEU A 173 -14.54 -4.51 13.70
N ALA A 174 -14.22 -3.28 13.28
CA ALA A 174 -14.24 -2.93 11.87
C ALA A 174 -13.21 -3.72 11.05
N ALA A 175 -12.01 -3.94 11.60
CA ALA A 175 -10.98 -4.75 10.96
C ALA A 175 -11.40 -6.22 10.78
N VAL A 176 -11.95 -6.85 11.84
CA VAL A 176 -12.41 -8.25 11.78
C VAL A 176 -13.57 -8.40 10.80
N VAL A 177 -14.59 -7.54 10.90
CA VAL A 177 -15.77 -7.64 10.02
C VAL A 177 -15.37 -7.39 8.55
N ALA A 178 -14.47 -6.43 8.28
CA ALA A 178 -14.07 -6.13 6.90
C ALA A 178 -13.27 -7.28 6.26
N ASP A 179 -12.44 -7.97 7.03
CA ASP A 179 -11.77 -9.20 6.61
C ASP A 179 -12.77 -10.32 6.30
N GLN A 180 -13.70 -10.60 7.22
CA GLN A 180 -14.75 -11.61 7.02
C GLN A 180 -15.62 -11.30 5.79
N VAL A 181 -15.95 -10.04 5.55
CA VAL A 181 -16.65 -9.61 4.33
C VAL A 181 -15.82 -9.92 3.09
N GLY A 182 -14.51 -9.62 3.10
CA GLY A 182 -13.61 -10.00 2.01
C GLY A 182 -13.63 -11.52 1.73
N LEU A 183 -13.57 -12.34 2.77
CA LEU A 183 -13.67 -13.81 2.65
C LEU A 183 -15.04 -14.25 2.10
N MET A 184 -16.13 -13.62 2.51
CA MET A 184 -17.48 -13.89 1.97
C MET A 184 -17.61 -13.54 0.49
N TRP A 185 -16.86 -12.54 0.01
CA TRP A 185 -16.73 -12.23 -1.42
C TRP A 185 -15.83 -13.22 -2.17
N GLY A 186 -15.22 -14.20 -1.50
CA GLY A 186 -14.31 -15.18 -2.09
C GLY A 186 -12.88 -14.68 -2.27
N VAL A 187 -12.50 -13.58 -1.62
CA VAL A 187 -11.11 -13.09 -1.64
C VAL A 187 -10.22 -14.07 -0.88
N HIS A 188 -9.12 -14.48 -1.50
CA HIS A 188 -8.09 -15.29 -0.85
C HIS A 188 -6.84 -14.43 -0.57
N HIS A 189 -6.35 -14.47 0.66
CA HIS A 189 -5.12 -13.80 1.06
C HIS A 189 -3.94 -14.78 1.06
N THR A 190 -2.78 -14.29 0.63
CA THR A 190 -1.57 -15.11 0.61
C THR A 190 -1.05 -15.33 2.03
N HIS A 191 -1.02 -16.58 2.49
CA HIS A 191 -0.41 -16.96 3.76
C HIS A 191 1.07 -17.33 3.56
N TYR A 192 1.95 -16.58 4.21
CA TYR A 192 3.39 -16.86 4.22
C TYR A 192 3.73 -17.76 5.41
N ALA A 193 3.79 -19.08 5.19
CA ALA A 193 4.14 -20.03 6.24
C ALA A 193 5.66 -20.10 6.44
N MET A 194 6.12 -19.91 7.68
CA MET A 194 7.50 -20.16 8.08
C MET A 194 7.53 -21.43 8.94
N SER A 195 8.22 -22.47 8.48
CA SER A 195 8.23 -23.79 9.13
C SER A 195 9.29 -23.94 10.23
N LEU A 196 10.30 -23.06 10.26
CA LEU A 196 11.41 -23.16 11.20
C LEU A 196 11.78 -21.78 11.76
N ILE A 197 11.61 -21.62 13.07
CA ILE A 197 12.09 -20.44 13.81
C ILE A 197 13.37 -20.87 14.54
N PRO A 198 14.54 -20.29 14.21
CA PRO A 198 15.78 -20.63 14.90
C PRO A 198 15.72 -20.26 16.39
N PRO A 199 16.38 -21.03 17.28
CA PRO A 199 16.36 -20.76 18.70
C PRO A 199 17.01 -19.42 19.02
N LEU A 200 16.50 -18.75 20.06
CA LEU A 200 17.07 -17.49 20.55
C LEU A 200 18.49 -17.73 21.10
N SER A 201 19.46 -17.05 20.51
CA SER A 201 20.87 -17.05 20.90
C SER A 201 21.46 -15.64 20.73
N LEU A 202 22.60 -15.37 21.35
CA LEU A 202 23.30 -14.08 21.18
C LEU A 202 23.64 -13.80 19.70
N TRP A 203 23.95 -14.85 18.93
CA TRP A 203 24.21 -14.72 17.49
C TRP A 203 22.95 -14.34 16.72
N THR A 204 21.83 -15.05 16.94
CA THR A 204 20.57 -14.74 16.25
C THR A 204 20.05 -13.36 16.64
N LEU A 205 20.26 -12.93 17.90
CA LEU A 205 19.95 -11.57 18.34
C LEU A 205 20.80 -10.53 17.60
N GLY A 206 22.13 -10.72 17.55
CA GLY A 206 23.02 -9.83 16.80
C GLY A 206 22.70 -9.77 15.31
N ALA A 207 22.36 -10.91 14.70
CA ALA A 207 21.94 -11.00 13.30
C ALA A 207 20.62 -10.26 13.03
N VAL A 208 19.63 -10.38 13.93
CA VAL A 208 18.35 -9.65 13.83
C VAL A 208 18.56 -8.15 13.99
N ILE A 209 19.42 -7.70 14.92
CA ILE A 209 19.76 -6.28 15.07
C ILE A 209 20.43 -5.75 13.79
N ALA A 210 21.42 -6.45 13.26
CA ALA A 210 22.11 -6.06 12.03
C ALA A 210 21.14 -6.01 10.83
N ALA A 211 20.28 -7.03 10.68
CA ALA A 211 19.25 -7.05 9.65
C ALA A 211 18.26 -5.87 9.83
N GLY A 212 17.85 -5.57 11.07
CA GLY A 212 17.02 -4.42 11.41
C GLY A 212 17.64 -3.08 10.97
N CYS A 213 18.94 -2.90 11.18
CA CYS A 213 19.67 -1.73 10.67
C CYS A 213 19.65 -1.67 9.13
N CYS A 214 19.85 -2.79 8.44
CA CYS A 214 19.77 -2.85 6.98
C CYS A 214 18.37 -2.52 6.47
N PHE A 215 17.32 -3.08 7.07
CA PHE A 215 15.92 -2.78 6.72
C PHE A 215 15.58 -1.31 6.95
N GLY A 216 16.02 -0.74 8.09
CA GLY A 216 15.83 0.68 8.40
C GLY A 216 16.53 1.60 7.39
N LEU A 217 17.75 1.26 6.98
CA LEU A 217 18.47 2.00 5.94
C LEU A 217 17.76 1.89 4.59
N ALA A 218 17.31 0.69 4.19
CA ALA A 218 16.57 0.50 2.94
C ALA A 218 15.26 1.30 2.93
N ALA A 219 14.51 1.32 4.04
CA ALA A 219 13.30 2.13 4.19
C ALA A 219 13.59 3.63 4.09
N ARG A 220 14.68 4.10 4.72
CA ARG A 220 15.12 5.49 4.60
C ARG A 220 15.45 5.85 3.15
N VAL A 221 16.24 5.01 2.47
CA VAL A 221 16.60 5.22 1.06
C VAL A 221 15.34 5.28 0.19
N PHE A 222 14.37 4.39 0.41
CA PHE A 222 13.10 4.40 -0.31
C PHE A 222 12.35 5.72 -0.13
N ALA A 223 12.20 6.19 1.12
CA ALA A 223 11.49 7.43 1.42
C ALA A 223 12.21 8.65 0.83
N ASP A 224 13.52 8.80 1.11
CA ASP A 224 14.33 9.93 0.64
C ASP A 224 14.37 9.98 -0.90
N ALA A 225 14.52 8.82 -1.57
CA ALA A 225 14.56 8.76 -3.02
C ALA A 225 13.18 9.06 -3.65
N THR A 226 12.08 8.57 -3.06
CA THR A 226 10.73 8.88 -3.55
C THR A 226 10.45 10.38 -3.46
N HIS A 227 10.80 11.01 -2.33
CA HIS A 227 10.70 12.46 -2.16
C HIS A 227 11.60 13.24 -3.12
N LEU A 228 12.82 12.78 -3.34
CA LEU A 228 13.76 13.39 -4.28
C LEU A 228 13.22 13.37 -5.71
N ILE A 229 12.80 12.20 -6.22
CA ILE A 229 12.24 12.07 -7.57
C ILE A 229 10.95 12.91 -7.70
N GLY A 230 10.08 12.87 -6.69
CA GLY A 230 8.88 13.71 -6.65
C GLY A 230 9.20 15.21 -6.68
N GLY A 231 10.24 15.64 -5.96
CA GLY A 231 10.73 17.02 -5.96
C GLY A 231 11.32 17.44 -7.30
N VAL A 232 12.13 16.58 -7.92
CA VAL A 232 12.70 16.78 -9.27
C VAL A 232 11.58 16.92 -10.31
N MET A 233 10.61 16.00 -10.32
CA MET A 233 9.46 16.05 -11.22
C MET A 233 8.63 17.32 -11.03
N LYS A 234 8.40 17.76 -9.79
CA LYS A 234 7.70 19.02 -9.50
C LYS A 234 8.49 20.24 -9.96
N LYS A 235 9.82 20.24 -9.79
CA LYS A 235 10.71 21.35 -10.13
C LYS A 235 10.83 21.55 -11.64
N TYR A 236 10.98 20.48 -12.41
CA TYR A 236 11.24 20.56 -13.86
C TYR A 236 10.00 20.36 -14.74
N VAL A 237 8.93 19.75 -14.22
CA VAL A 237 7.70 19.47 -14.97
C VAL A 237 6.52 20.16 -14.29
N ALA A 238 6.20 21.37 -14.79
CA ALA A 238 5.14 22.20 -14.23
C ALA A 238 3.75 21.56 -14.38
N TYR A 239 3.46 20.95 -15.53
CA TYR A 239 2.16 20.35 -15.80
C TYR A 239 2.04 18.95 -15.18
N THR A 240 1.23 18.83 -14.11
CA THR A 240 1.11 17.61 -13.29
C THR A 240 0.91 16.31 -14.08
N PRO A 241 0.04 16.24 -15.11
CA PRO A 241 -0.18 15.00 -15.89
C PRO A 241 1.04 14.54 -16.69
N LEU A 242 1.98 15.43 -17.03
CA LEU A 242 3.21 15.03 -17.73
C LEU A 242 4.21 14.32 -16.82
N ARG A 243 4.12 14.47 -15.50
CA ARG A 243 5.02 13.79 -14.56
C ARG A 243 4.89 12.25 -14.65
N PRO A 244 3.69 11.65 -14.52
CA PRO A 244 3.54 10.21 -14.67
C PRO A 244 3.70 9.76 -16.13
N PHE A 245 3.48 10.63 -17.13
CA PHE A 245 3.83 10.33 -18.51
C PHE A 245 5.33 10.07 -18.66
N ILE A 246 6.17 11.01 -18.22
CA ILE A 246 7.64 10.89 -18.29
C ILE A 246 8.12 9.70 -17.46
N GLY A 247 7.59 9.54 -16.23
CA GLY A 247 7.87 8.37 -15.41
C GLY A 247 7.51 7.06 -16.09
N GLY A 248 6.36 7.00 -16.77
CA GLY A 248 5.92 5.83 -17.51
C GLY A 248 6.84 5.50 -18.67
N VAL A 249 7.38 6.50 -19.37
CA VAL A 249 8.38 6.28 -20.44
C VAL A 249 9.64 5.66 -19.85
N VAL A 250 10.15 6.23 -18.75
CA VAL A 250 11.35 5.73 -18.07
C VAL A 250 11.14 4.31 -17.56
N VAL A 251 10.01 4.03 -16.92
CA VAL A 251 9.69 2.69 -16.40
C VAL A 251 9.55 1.68 -17.54
N ALA A 252 8.81 2.00 -18.61
CA ALA A 252 8.62 1.09 -19.74
C ALA A 252 9.96 0.75 -20.43
N LEU A 253 10.81 1.77 -20.64
CA LEU A 253 12.17 1.56 -21.18
C LEU A 253 13.04 0.74 -20.22
N ALA A 254 12.97 1.00 -18.91
CA ALA A 254 13.71 0.24 -17.92
C ALA A 254 13.27 -1.23 -17.86
N VAL A 255 11.97 -1.52 -18.00
CA VAL A 255 11.48 -2.91 -18.13
C VAL A 255 12.13 -3.58 -19.34
N TYR A 256 12.07 -2.94 -20.50
CA TYR A 256 12.59 -3.52 -21.75
C TYR A 256 14.12 -3.73 -21.73
N LEU A 257 14.88 -2.73 -21.28
CA LEU A 257 16.35 -2.75 -21.29
C LEU A 257 16.94 -3.65 -20.22
N LEU A 258 16.29 -3.75 -19.05
CA LEU A 258 16.81 -4.49 -17.89
C LEU A 258 16.13 -5.84 -17.68
N GLN A 259 15.19 -6.23 -18.56
CA GLN A 259 14.31 -7.41 -18.36
C GLN A 259 13.64 -7.36 -16.98
N GLY A 260 13.05 -6.20 -16.70
CA GLY A 260 12.56 -5.78 -15.39
C GLY A 260 11.13 -6.21 -15.07
N GLU A 261 10.54 -7.15 -15.80
CA GLU A 261 9.12 -7.54 -15.64
C GLU A 261 8.81 -8.04 -14.21
N ARG A 262 9.81 -8.60 -13.53
CA ARG A 262 9.67 -9.06 -12.14
C ARG A 262 9.50 -7.92 -11.12
N TYR A 263 9.92 -6.70 -11.46
CA TYR A 263 9.91 -5.55 -10.54
C TYR A 263 8.65 -4.68 -10.67
N ILE A 264 7.79 -4.91 -11.67
CA ILE A 264 6.56 -4.14 -11.88
C ILE A 264 5.31 -4.76 -11.19
N GLY A 265 4.26 -3.96 -10.99
CA GLY A 265 3.06 -4.35 -10.24
C GLY A 265 3.33 -4.62 -8.75
N LEU A 266 2.52 -5.51 -8.15
CA LEU A 266 2.65 -5.86 -6.72
C LEU A 266 3.91 -6.67 -6.42
N GLY A 267 4.18 -7.71 -7.23
CA GLY A 267 5.30 -8.63 -7.03
C GLY A 267 5.06 -9.73 -5.98
N ILE A 268 3.80 -10.04 -5.64
CA ILE A 268 3.44 -11.08 -4.64
C ILE A 268 4.12 -12.44 -4.91
N PRO A 269 4.20 -12.97 -6.14
CA PRO A 269 4.87 -14.25 -6.39
C PRO A 269 6.33 -14.26 -5.92
N VAL A 270 7.07 -13.17 -6.16
CA VAL A 270 8.47 -13.08 -5.73
C VAL A 270 8.59 -12.93 -4.20
N ILE A 271 7.60 -12.31 -3.55
CA ILE A 271 7.54 -12.30 -2.07
C ILE A 271 7.45 -13.74 -1.58
N VAL A 272 6.56 -14.57 -2.15
CA VAL A 272 6.42 -15.99 -1.80
C VAL A 272 7.73 -16.75 -2.08
N ASP A 273 8.32 -16.55 -3.27
CA ASP A 273 9.59 -17.19 -3.64
C ASP A 273 10.73 -16.84 -2.67
N ALA A 274 10.76 -15.62 -2.14
CA ALA A 274 11.76 -15.18 -1.17
C ALA A 274 11.75 -15.98 0.14
N PHE A 275 10.63 -16.64 0.49
CA PHE A 275 10.56 -17.54 1.64
C PHE A 275 10.93 -18.98 1.29
N GLN A 276 10.93 -19.36 0.01
CA GLN A 276 11.09 -20.74 -0.44
C GLN A 276 12.46 -21.01 -1.08
N HIS A 277 12.97 -20.06 -1.85
CA HIS A 277 14.16 -20.22 -2.69
C HIS A 277 15.14 -19.05 -2.50
N PRO A 278 16.46 -19.28 -2.63
CA PRO A 278 17.42 -18.19 -2.78
C PRO A 278 17.12 -17.39 -4.05
N LEU A 279 17.01 -16.07 -3.92
CA LEU A 279 16.76 -15.14 -5.01
C LEU A 279 18.03 -14.37 -5.39
N ALA A 280 17.94 -13.54 -6.43
CA ALA A 280 19.05 -12.68 -6.80
C ALA A 280 19.30 -11.63 -5.71
N PRO A 281 20.54 -11.43 -5.22
CA PRO A 281 20.82 -10.51 -4.12
C PRO A 281 20.43 -9.05 -4.37
N TRP A 282 20.23 -8.66 -5.65
CA TRP A 282 19.85 -7.31 -6.06
C TRP A 282 18.34 -7.12 -6.26
N ASP A 283 17.49 -8.14 -6.05
CA ASP A 283 16.05 -8.01 -6.31
C ASP A 283 15.38 -6.93 -5.46
N PHE A 284 15.87 -6.70 -4.24
CA PHE A 284 15.39 -5.62 -3.39
C PHE A 284 15.71 -4.25 -3.99
N VAL A 285 16.88 -4.08 -4.62
CA VAL A 285 17.31 -2.85 -5.28
C VAL A 285 16.45 -2.59 -6.52
N GLY A 286 16.23 -3.63 -7.33
CA GLY A 286 15.37 -3.56 -8.51
C GLY A 286 13.96 -3.10 -8.14
N LYS A 287 13.32 -3.77 -7.17
CA LYS A 287 11.98 -3.39 -6.73
C LYS A 287 11.92 -1.99 -6.14
N LEU A 288 12.90 -1.61 -5.33
CA LEU A 288 13.01 -0.27 -4.76
C LEU A 288 13.07 0.77 -5.86
N ALA A 289 13.97 0.61 -6.84
CA ALA A 289 14.14 1.56 -7.94
C ALA A 289 12.87 1.73 -8.78
N PHE A 290 12.24 0.63 -9.22
CA PHE A 290 11.02 0.70 -10.02
C PHE A 290 9.85 1.34 -9.26
N THR A 291 9.75 1.08 -7.96
CA THR A 291 8.68 1.65 -7.13
C THR A 291 8.90 3.13 -6.85
N VAL A 292 10.14 3.52 -6.51
CA VAL A 292 10.54 4.93 -6.33
C VAL A 292 10.28 5.73 -7.60
N LEU A 293 10.65 5.19 -8.77
CA LEU A 293 10.39 5.84 -10.05
C LEU A 293 8.89 5.97 -10.34
N SER A 294 8.11 4.92 -10.07
CA SER A 294 6.65 4.94 -10.29
C SER A 294 5.96 5.96 -9.37
N LEU A 295 6.18 5.87 -8.06
CA LEU A 295 5.53 6.75 -7.08
C LEU A 295 6.05 8.19 -7.16
N GLY A 296 7.38 8.37 -7.28
CA GLY A 296 8.01 9.68 -7.42
C GLY A 296 7.58 10.41 -8.69
N SER A 297 7.23 9.69 -9.75
CA SER A 297 6.69 10.29 -10.98
C SER A 297 5.19 10.61 -10.89
N GLY A 298 4.49 10.15 -9.85
CA GLY A 298 3.09 10.48 -9.60
C GLY A 298 2.08 9.41 -10.02
N PHE A 299 2.50 8.16 -10.26
CA PHE A 299 1.54 7.05 -10.40
C PHE A 299 0.76 6.84 -9.09
N LYS A 300 -0.48 6.37 -9.23
CA LYS A 300 -1.39 6.17 -8.09
C LYS A 300 -1.32 4.72 -7.61
N GLY A 301 -1.26 4.57 -6.29
CA GLY A 301 -1.16 3.28 -5.60
C GLY A 301 -0.52 3.47 -4.23
N GLY A 302 -0.53 2.41 -3.43
CA GLY A 302 0.18 2.37 -2.15
C GLY A 302 1.67 2.08 -2.32
N GLU A 303 2.40 2.03 -1.22
CA GLU A 303 3.84 1.68 -1.21
C GLU A 303 4.14 0.41 -0.39
N VAL A 304 3.23 0.02 0.50
CA VAL A 304 3.47 -1.06 1.48
C VAL A 304 3.72 -2.42 0.83
N THR A 305 2.98 -2.81 -0.22
CA THR A 305 3.22 -4.12 -0.85
C THR A 305 4.59 -4.20 -1.53
N PRO A 306 5.04 -3.19 -2.31
CA PRO A 306 6.44 -3.11 -2.72
C PRO A 306 7.45 -3.10 -1.57
N LEU A 307 7.15 -2.45 -0.43
CA LEU A 307 8.04 -2.49 0.74
C LEU A 307 8.13 -3.90 1.35
N PHE A 308 7.05 -4.68 1.34
CA PHE A 308 7.11 -6.11 1.71
C PHE A 308 7.99 -6.91 0.75
N TYR A 309 7.95 -6.62 -0.55
CA TYR A 309 8.87 -7.22 -1.51
C TYR A 309 10.31 -6.84 -1.20
N VAL A 310 10.62 -5.56 -1.03
CA VAL A 310 11.98 -5.09 -0.72
C VAL A 310 12.48 -5.74 0.56
N GLY A 311 11.66 -5.78 1.62
CA GLY A 311 11.99 -6.43 2.88
C GLY A 311 12.22 -7.94 2.76
N ALA A 312 11.32 -8.66 2.07
CA ALA A 312 11.43 -10.11 1.88
C ALA A 312 12.67 -10.48 1.06
N THR A 313 12.93 -9.76 -0.03
CA THR A 313 14.09 -10.02 -0.90
C THR A 313 15.41 -9.58 -0.28
N LEU A 314 15.44 -8.48 0.49
CA LEU A 314 16.62 -8.10 1.27
C LEU A 314 16.88 -9.11 2.40
N GLY A 315 15.84 -9.59 3.08
CA GLY A 315 15.95 -10.66 4.09
C GLY A 315 16.48 -11.96 3.48
N ASN A 316 15.99 -12.34 2.29
CA ASN A 316 16.49 -13.47 1.53
C ASN A 316 17.97 -13.32 1.17
N ALA A 317 18.40 -12.14 0.72
CA ALA A 317 19.80 -11.84 0.41
C ALA A 317 20.73 -11.86 1.65
N LEU A 318 20.22 -11.46 2.82
CA LEU A 318 20.96 -11.47 4.09
C LEU A 318 20.99 -12.86 4.75
N ALA A 319 20.07 -13.75 4.40
CA ALA A 319 19.93 -15.07 5.05
C ALA A 319 21.21 -15.92 4.98
N PRO A 320 21.95 -16.02 3.86
CA PRO A 320 23.21 -16.77 3.81
C PRO A 320 24.30 -16.21 4.74
N LEU A 321 24.33 -14.90 4.96
CA LEU A 321 25.34 -14.22 5.80
C LEU A 321 25.06 -14.37 7.30
N THR A 322 23.79 -14.54 7.65
CA THR A 322 23.30 -14.60 9.03
C THR A 322 23.11 -16.03 9.53
N ARG A 323 22.97 -17.00 8.62
CA ARG A 323 23.00 -18.43 8.96
C ARG A 323 24.39 -18.79 9.50
N ARG A 324 24.43 -19.26 10.73
CA ARG A 324 25.65 -19.80 11.33
C ARG A 324 26.11 -20.96 10.43
N SER A 325 27.32 -20.90 9.87
CA SER A 325 27.96 -22.09 9.29
C SER A 325 27.83 -23.22 10.29
N PRO A 326 27.44 -24.45 9.89
CA PRO A 326 27.68 -25.59 10.75
C PRO A 326 29.18 -25.56 11.07
N ARG A 327 29.51 -25.43 12.35
CA ARG A 327 30.89 -25.64 12.79
C ARG A 327 31.23 -27.07 12.36
N ARG A 328 32.23 -27.21 11.49
CA ARG A 328 32.93 -28.50 11.31
C ARG A 328 33.55 -28.92 12.64
#